data_AF-H1YIB8-F1
#
_entry.id   AF-H1YIB8-F1
#
_cell.length_a   1.000
_cell.length_b   1.000
_cell.length_c   1.000
_cell.angle_alpha   90.00
_cell.angle_beta   90.00
_cell.angle_gamma   90.00
#
_symmetry.space_group_name_H-M   'P 1'
#
loop_
_entity.id
_entity.type
_entity.pdbx_description
1 polymer ?
#
loop_
_entity_poly.entity_id
_entity_poly.type
_entity_poly.pdbx_seq_one_letter_code
_entity_poly.pdbx_strand_id
1 'polypeptide(L)' 'MKNYQALKELIAAAEADAVKFYEKGNSAAGTRLRKAMLQVKAHSQEIRKEVSEIKHQAE' A
#
# COMPACT_ATOMS: atom_id res chain seq x y z
N MET A 1 10.46 -9.03 -4.76
CA MET A 1 9.25 -9.86 -4.48
C MET A 1 8.69 -9.68 -3.07
N LYS A 2 9.51 -9.72 -2.02
CA LYS A 2 9.06 -9.52 -0.62
C LYS A 2 8.25 -8.24 -0.41
N ASN A 3 8.72 -7.12 -0.96
CA ASN A 3 8.03 -5.82 -0.85
C ASN A 3 6.70 -5.78 -1.61
N TYR A 4 6.59 -6.49 -2.73
CA TYR A 4 5.34 -6.60 -3.48
C TYR A 4 4.28 -7.40 -2.72
N GLN A 5 4.68 -8.49 -2.05
CA GLN A 5 3.76 -9.28 -1.23
C GLN A 5 3.25 -8.47 -0.03
N ALA A 6 4.14 -7.75 0.67
CA ALA A 6 3.77 -6.88 1.77
C ALA A 6 2.79 -5.77 1.33
N LEU A 7 2.98 -5.20 0.13
CA LEU A 7 2.05 -4.22 -0.44
C LEU A 7 0.64 -4.80 -0.63
N LYS A 8 0.54 -6.04 -1.15
CA LYS A 8 -0.75 -6.73 -1.33
C LYS A 8 -1.47 -6.95 -0.01
N GLU A 9 -0.76 -7.43 1.01
CA GLU A 9 -1.32 -7.67 2.35
C GLU A 9 -1.81 -6.36 2.99
N LEU A 10 -1.06 -5.27 2.82
CA LEU A 10 -1.44 -3.97 3.34
C LEU A 10 -2.70 -3.41 2.67
N ILE A 11 -2.88 -3.62 1.37
CA ILE A 11 -4.11 -3.25 0.65
C ILE A 11 -5.29 -4.10 1.13
N ALA A 12 -5.11 -5.42 1.26
CA ALA A 12 -6.17 -6.31 1.73
C ALA A 12 -6.63 -5.94 3.16
N ALA A 13 -5.69 -5.60 4.05
CA ALA A 13 -6.02 -5.14 5.40
C ALA A 13 -6.76 -3.79 5.42
N ALA A 14 -6.47 -2.90 4.45
CA ALA A 14 -7.09 -1.58 4.35
C ALA A 14 -8.55 -1.63 3.85
N GLU A 15 -8.97 -2.72 3.20
CA GLU A 15 -10.31 -2.89 2.64
C GLU A 15 -11.41 -2.75 3.70
N ALA A 16 -11.21 -3.33 4.90
CA ALA A 16 -12.18 -3.23 5.99
C ALA A 16 -12.40 -1.79 6.47
N ASP A 17 -11.35 -0.96 6.49
CA ASP A 17 -11.47 0.47 6.81
C ASP A 17 -12.03 1.27 5.63
N ALA A 18 -11.76 0.87 4.39
CA ALA A 18 -12.38 1.44 3.19
C ALA A 18 -13.90 1.27 3.20
N VAL A 19 -14.41 0.05 3.41
CA VAL A 19 -15.84 -0.24 3.52
C VAL A 19 -16.47 0.61 4.64
N LYS A 20 -15.88 0.61 5.84
CA LYS A 20 -16.38 1.41 6.97
C LYS A 20 -16.39 2.91 6.68
N PHE A 21 -15.42 3.42 5.93
CA PHE A 21 -15.36 4.83 5.59
C PHE A 21 -16.36 5.21 4.49
N TYR A 22 -16.32 4.52 3.35
CA TYR A 22 -17.13 4.84 2.16
C TYR A 22 -18.61 4.51 2.32
N GLU A 23 -18.96 3.42 2.99
CA GLU A 23 -20.37 3.02 3.14
C GLU A 23 -21.00 3.57 4.42
N LYS A 24 -20.22 3.65 5.51
CA LYS A 24 -20.74 3.98 6.85
C LYS A 24 -20.31 5.34 7.37
N GLY A 25 -19.55 6.12 6.59
CA GLY A 25 -19.10 7.46 6.98
C GLY A 25 -18.19 7.50 8.20
N ASN A 26 -17.51 6.41 8.54
CA ASN A 26 -16.71 6.33 9.76
C ASN A 26 -15.39 7.13 9.64
N SER A 27 -15.33 8.30 10.28
CA SER A 27 -14.15 9.19 10.24
C SER A 27 -12.86 8.58 10.78
N ALA A 28 -12.95 7.70 11.80
CA ALA A 28 -11.77 7.02 12.35
C ALA A 28 -11.23 5.98 11.35
N ALA A 29 -12.12 5.25 10.67
CA ALA A 29 -11.75 4.36 9.58
C ALA A 29 -11.12 5.13 8.42
N GLY A 30 -11.65 6.31 8.06
CA GLY A 30 -11.04 7.19 7.06
C GLY A 30 -9.62 7.62 7.42
N THR A 31 -9.37 7.92 8.69
CA THR A 31 -8.01 8.26 9.17
C THR A 31 -7.05 7.08 9.06
N ARG A 32 -7.49 5.87 9.42
CA ARG A 32 -6.68 4.65 9.27
C ARG A 32 -6.43 4.29 7.81
N LEU A 33 -7.47 4.36 6.97
CA LEU A 33 -7.37 4.15 5.52
C LEU A 33 -6.36 5.11 4.89
N ARG A 34 -6.43 6.41 5.23
CA ARG A 34 -5.47 7.40 4.74
C ARG A 34 -4.02 7.03 5.14
N LYS A 35 -3.79 6.62 6.39
CA LYS A 35 -2.46 6.19 6.85
C LYS A 35 -1.98 4.94 6.09
N ALA A 36 -2.86 3.96 5.90
CA ALA A 36 -2.55 2.77 5.09
C ALA A 36 -2.15 3.17 3.66
N MET A 37 -2.90 4.07 3.01
CA MET A 37 -2.58 4.53 1.66
C MET A 37 -1.24 5.29 1.58
N LEU A 38 -0.83 6.00 2.64
CA LEU A 38 0.51 6.59 2.71
C LEU A 38 1.60 5.51 2.74
N GLN A 39 1.38 4.42 3.46
CA GLN A 39 2.28 3.28 3.48
C GLN A 39 2.32 2.55 2.13
N VAL A 40 1.17 2.35 1.48
CA VAL A 40 1.08 1.82 0.10
C VAL A 40 1.97 2.63 -0.84
N LYS A 41 1.88 3.97 -0.78
CA LYS A 41 2.69 4.86 -1.63
C LYS A 41 4.19 4.63 -1.39
N ALA A 42 4.63 4.55 -0.14
CA ALA A 42 6.03 4.33 0.20
C ALA A 42 6.55 2.99 -0.35
N HIS A 43 5.85 1.89 -0.05
CA HIS A 43 6.22 0.55 -0.51
C HIS A 43 6.20 0.44 -2.03
N SER A 44 5.22 1.08 -2.70
CA SER A 44 5.16 1.13 -4.16
C SER A 44 6.40 1.81 -4.76
N GLN A 45 6.91 2.86 -4.12
CA GLN A 45 8.13 3.54 -4.58
C GLN A 45 9.37 2.68 -4.37
N GLU A 46 9.47 1.97 -3.25
CA GLU A 46 10.56 1.03 -2.99
C GLU A 46 10.59 -0.10 -4.02
N ILE A 47 9.45 -0.73 -4.30
CA ILE A 47 9.34 -1.77 -5.34
C ILE A 47 9.77 -1.22 -6.70
N ARG A 48 9.34 0.00 -7.07
CA ARG A 48 9.77 0.62 -8.32
C ARG A 48 11.29 0.79 -8.37
N LYS A 49 11.91 1.26 -7.29
CA LYS A 49 13.37 1.42 -7.20
C LYS A 49 14.08 0.07 -7.34
N GLU A 50 13.63 -0.95 -6.60
CA GLU A 50 14.18 -2.31 -6.71
C GLU A 50 14.12 -2.84 -8.15
N VAL A 51 12.99 -2.67 -8.83
CA VAL A 51 12.85 -3.10 -10.23
C VAL A 51 13.82 -2.36 -11.14
N SER A 52 13.97 -1.05 -10.97
CA SER A 52 14.93 -0.25 -11.73
C SER A 52 16.38 -0.67 -11.46
N GLU A 53 16.73 -0.91 -10.20
CA GLU A 53 18.07 -1.37 -9.80
C GLU A 53 18.39 -2.76 -10.35
N ILE A 54 17.45 -3.71 -10.26
CA ILE A 54 17.61 -5.06 -10.85
C ILE A 54 17.81 -4.97 -12.36
N LYS A 55 17.04 -4.10 -13.04
CA LYS A 55 17.21 -3.89 -14.48
C LYS A 55 18.61 -3.33 -14.81
N HIS A 56 19.07 -2.33 -14.06
CA HIS A 56 20.37 -1.69 -14.28
C HIS A 56 21.56 -2.58 -13.89
N GLN A 57 21.40 -3.53 -12.95
CA GLN A 57 22.45 -4.50 -12.59
C GLN A 57 22.54 -5.69 -13.57
N ALA A 58 21.50 -5.89 -14.38
CA ALA A 58 21.45 -6.93 -15.41
C ALA A 58 22.02 -6.46 -16.77
N GLU A 59 22.38 -5.18 -16.89
CA GLU A 59 23.16 -4.59 -17.98
C GLU A 59 24.65 -4.56 -17.63
#